data_AF-A0A1G6M5J2-F1
#
_entry.id   AF-A0A1G6M5J2-F1
#
_cell.length_a   1.000
_cell.length_b   1.000
_cell.length_c   1.000
_cell.angle_alpha   90.00
_cell.angle_beta   90.00
_cell.angle_gamma   90.00
#
_symmetry.space_group_name_H-M   'P 1'
#
loop_
_entity.id
_entity.type
_entity.pdbx_description
1 polymer ?
#
loop_
_entity_poly.entity_id
_entity_poly.type
_entity_poly.pdbx_seq_one_letter_code
_entity_poly.pdbx_strand_id
1 'polypeptide(L)'
;MMLLHIPHSSTHIPYFDGFITNRQAIEQEIFRLTDWFTDELFALPKQPKLITPFSRVFCDVERFEDDDKELMASFGMGVLYQRTDSGGMLREISPELREKILSEFYRPHHIQLLDFTKTKLAEEGKCLIVDCHSFPMKPFNCSFYKGDFRPDFNIGTDSFHTPQNLVRIISSN
;
A
#
# COMPACT_ATOMS: atom_id res chain seq x y z
N MET A 1 14.76 13.64 9.90
CA MET A 1 14.51 13.22 8.52
C MET A 1 13.07 12.76 8.36
N MET A 2 12.51 12.91 7.16
CA MET A 2 11.20 12.36 6.78
C MET A 2 11.38 11.37 5.62
N LEU A 3 10.93 10.13 5.78
CA LEU A 3 10.82 9.16 4.69
C LEU A 3 9.44 9.27 4.06
N LEU A 4 9.38 9.34 2.73
CA LEU A 4 8.15 9.22 1.98
C LEU A 4 8.03 7.78 1.47
N HIS A 5 7.08 7.03 2.02
CA HIS A 5 6.80 5.66 1.57
C HIS A 5 5.64 5.73 0.56
N ILE A 6 5.89 5.29 -0.66
CA ILE A 6 4.93 5.32 -1.78
C ILE A 6 4.67 3.88 -2.22
N PRO A 7 3.69 3.21 -1.61
CA PRO A 7 3.50 1.77 -1.80
C PRO A 7 2.77 1.38 -3.09
N HIS A 8 1.95 2.28 -3.66
CA HIS A 8 0.92 1.89 -4.63
C HIS A 8 0.98 2.60 -5.99
N SER A 9 2.08 3.29 -6.33
CA SER A 9 2.23 4.01 -7.60
C SER A 9 2.57 3.12 -8.81
N SER A 10 3.17 1.94 -8.59
CA SER A 10 3.59 1.06 -9.69
C SER A 10 2.41 0.28 -10.28
N THR A 11 2.47 0.07 -11.60
CA THR A 11 1.53 -0.77 -12.36
C THR A 11 2.16 -2.09 -12.79
N HIS A 12 3.43 -2.32 -12.48
CA HIS A 12 4.18 -3.48 -12.95
C HIS A 12 3.78 -4.76 -12.19
N ILE A 13 3.53 -5.83 -12.92
CA ILE A 13 3.33 -7.18 -12.37
C ILE A 13 4.55 -8.02 -12.75
N PRO A 14 5.39 -8.46 -11.80
CA PRO A 14 6.60 -9.23 -12.09
C PRO A 14 6.33 -10.53 -12.84
N TYR A 15 5.26 -11.26 -12.45
CA TYR A 15 4.79 -12.47 -13.11
C TYR A 15 3.31 -12.73 -12.83
N PHE A 16 2.69 -13.55 -13.69
CA PHE A 16 1.24 -13.77 -13.73
C PHE A 16 0.79 -15.14 -13.16
N ASP A 17 1.69 -15.88 -12.51
CA ASP A 17 1.38 -17.16 -11.87
C ASP A 17 0.16 -17.04 -10.95
N GLY A 18 -0.79 -17.97 -11.12
CA GLY A 18 -2.04 -18.03 -10.38
C GLY A 18 -3.12 -17.06 -10.86
N PHE A 19 -2.83 -16.07 -11.71
CA PHE A 19 -3.89 -15.21 -12.26
C PHE A 19 -4.75 -16.03 -13.21
N ILE A 20 -6.05 -16.10 -12.93
CA ILE A 20 -7.01 -16.94 -13.68
C ILE A 20 -7.98 -16.11 -14.53
N THR A 21 -8.06 -14.81 -14.29
CA THR A 21 -8.87 -13.90 -15.11
C THR A 21 -8.11 -13.46 -16.36
N ASN A 22 -8.82 -12.90 -17.33
CA ASN A 22 -8.20 -12.40 -18.55
C ASN A 22 -7.34 -11.15 -18.29
N ARG A 23 -6.38 -10.90 -19.18
CA ARG A 23 -5.44 -9.78 -19.05
C ARG A 23 -6.12 -8.42 -18.93
N GLN A 24 -7.20 -8.21 -19.68
CA GLN A 24 -7.96 -6.95 -19.65
C GLN A 24 -8.55 -6.69 -18.25
N ALA A 25 -9.09 -7.71 -17.58
CA ALA A 25 -9.61 -7.58 -16.23
C ALA A 25 -8.51 -7.22 -15.22
N ILE A 26 -7.32 -7.82 -15.35
CA ILE A 26 -6.17 -7.48 -14.50
C ILE A 26 -5.76 -6.02 -14.70
N GLU A 27 -5.69 -5.56 -15.96
CA GLU A 27 -5.35 -4.18 -16.28
C GLU A 27 -6.38 -3.18 -15.78
N GLN A 28 -7.67 -3.52 -15.83
CA GLN A 28 -8.73 -2.69 -15.24
C GLN A 28 -8.62 -2.63 -13.70
N GLU A 29 -8.23 -3.73 -13.07
CA GLU A 29 -8.02 -3.77 -11.63
C GLU A 29 -6.82 -2.91 -11.21
N ILE A 30 -5.70 -3.02 -11.92
CA ILE A 30 -4.53 -2.14 -11.73
C ILE A 30 -4.95 -0.69 -11.95
N PHE A 31 -5.66 -0.40 -13.03
CA PHE A 31 -6.10 0.96 -13.34
C PHE A 31 -6.95 1.58 -12.22
N ARG A 32 -7.82 0.76 -11.61
CA ARG A 32 -8.69 1.19 -10.53
C ARG A 32 -7.95 1.40 -9.20
N LEU A 33 -7.03 0.50 -8.87
CA LEU A 33 -6.43 0.43 -7.53
C LEU A 33 -5.07 1.13 -7.41
N THR A 34 -4.43 1.51 -8.51
CA THR A 34 -3.17 2.26 -8.49
C THR A 34 -3.37 3.67 -7.94
N ASP A 35 -2.48 4.05 -7.04
CA ASP A 35 -2.38 5.39 -6.48
C ASP A 35 -1.60 6.26 -7.47
N TRP A 36 -2.26 6.63 -8.56
CA TRP A 36 -1.64 7.25 -9.72
C TRP A 36 -0.83 8.50 -9.38
N PHE A 37 0.38 8.57 -9.93
CA PHE A 37 1.31 9.70 -9.83
C PHE A 37 1.69 10.12 -8.41
N THR A 38 1.48 9.27 -7.40
CA THR A 38 1.89 9.56 -6.02
C THR A 38 3.41 9.71 -5.88
N ASP A 39 4.20 9.02 -6.70
CA ASP A 39 5.64 9.16 -6.76
C ASP A 39 6.13 10.50 -7.31
N GLU A 40 5.32 11.13 -8.17
CA GLU A 40 5.51 12.49 -8.68
C GLU A 40 4.94 13.55 -7.71
N LEU A 41 3.73 13.32 -7.20
CA LEU A 41 3.02 14.22 -6.29
C LEU A 41 3.82 14.43 -4.99
N PHE A 42 4.37 13.34 -4.43
CA PHE A 42 5.20 13.36 -3.23
C PHE A 42 6.69 13.50 -3.57
N ALA A 43 7.06 14.32 -4.56
CA ALA A 43 8.44 14.60 -4.93
C ALA A 43 9.04 15.79 -4.15
N LEU A 44 9.09 15.69 -2.82
CA LEU A 44 9.72 16.73 -1.99
C LEU A 44 11.25 16.72 -2.14
N PRO A 45 11.89 17.86 -2.47
CA PRO A 45 13.35 17.93 -2.59
C PRO A 45 14.04 17.48 -1.29
N LYS A 46 15.10 16.68 -1.44
CA LYS A 46 15.97 16.20 -0.36
C LYS A 46 15.31 15.24 0.64
N GLN A 47 14.06 14.81 0.43
CA GLN A 47 13.48 13.72 1.22
C GLN A 47 13.68 12.38 0.50
N PRO A 48 14.17 11.35 1.20
CA PRO A 48 14.25 10.01 0.65
C PRO A 48 12.86 9.44 0.37
N LYS A 49 12.77 8.62 -0.66
CA LYS A 49 11.56 7.91 -1.07
C LYS A 49 11.81 6.41 -1.05
N LEU A 50 10.86 5.65 -0.53
CA LEU A 50 10.79 4.20 -0.73
C LEU A 50 9.56 3.92 -1.59
N ILE A 51 9.79 3.55 -2.85
CA ILE A 51 8.74 3.29 -3.83
C ILE A 51 8.68 1.80 -4.10
N THR A 52 7.51 1.19 -3.96
CA THR A 52 7.33 -0.22 -4.29
C THR A 52 7.37 -0.40 -5.82
N PRO A 53 8.23 -1.27 -6.37
CA PRO A 53 8.45 -1.36 -7.81
C PRO A 53 7.39 -2.19 -8.54
N PHE A 54 6.42 -2.77 -7.83
CA PHE A 54 5.34 -3.60 -8.37
C PHE A 54 3.97 -3.11 -7.90
N SER A 55 2.93 -3.46 -8.65
CA SER A 55 1.56 -3.10 -8.33
C SER A 55 1.06 -3.84 -7.09
N ARG A 56 0.25 -3.15 -6.29
CA ARG A 56 -0.48 -3.76 -5.17
C ARG A 56 -1.38 -4.93 -5.58
N VAL A 57 -1.81 -4.97 -6.85
CA VAL A 57 -2.59 -6.09 -7.40
C VAL A 57 -1.77 -7.39 -7.44
N PHE A 58 -0.44 -7.29 -7.54
CA PHE A 58 0.46 -8.44 -7.42
C PHE A 58 0.72 -8.82 -5.97
N CYS A 59 1.10 -7.83 -5.16
CA CYS A 59 1.40 -7.96 -3.73
C CYS A 59 1.22 -6.59 -3.07
N ASP A 60 0.35 -6.49 -2.08
CA ASP A 60 0.08 -5.25 -1.35
C ASP A 60 0.91 -5.20 -0.06
N VAL A 61 1.91 -4.30 -0.04
CA VAL A 61 2.81 -4.10 1.12
C VAL A 61 2.14 -3.35 2.29
N GLU A 62 0.93 -2.83 2.10
CA GLU A 62 0.11 -2.18 3.14
C GLU A 62 -0.92 -3.12 3.77
N ARG A 63 -0.78 -4.42 3.54
CA ARG A 63 -1.62 -5.48 4.12
C ARG A 63 -0.77 -6.36 5.01
N PHE A 64 -1.33 -6.84 6.12
CA PHE A 64 -0.59 -7.78 6.96
C PHE A 64 -0.36 -9.11 6.22
N GLU A 65 0.85 -9.63 6.36
CA GLU A 65 1.23 -10.95 5.84
C GLU A 65 0.39 -12.09 6.46
N ASP A 66 -0.07 -11.90 7.70
CA ASP A 66 -0.90 -12.85 8.43
C ASP A 66 -2.38 -12.57 8.13
N ASP A 67 -3.02 -13.45 7.36
CA ASP A 67 -4.41 -13.29 6.91
C ASP A 67 -5.40 -13.26 8.08
N ASP A 68 -5.07 -13.88 9.23
CA ASP A 68 -5.92 -13.82 10.44
C ASP A 68 -5.90 -12.43 11.09
N LYS A 69 -4.90 -11.60 10.77
CA LYS A 69 -4.75 -10.21 11.24
C LYS A 69 -5.14 -9.19 10.19
N GLU A 70 -5.28 -9.60 8.93
CA GLU A 70 -5.67 -8.72 7.82
C GLU A 70 -7.16 -8.84 7.50
N LEU A 71 -7.94 -7.85 7.94
CA LEU A 71 -9.39 -7.83 7.71
C LEU A 71 -9.77 -8.00 6.24
N MET A 72 -8.99 -7.42 5.32
CA MET A 72 -9.27 -7.48 3.89
C MET A 72 -8.98 -8.85 3.26
N ALA A 73 -8.26 -9.74 3.94
CA ALA A 73 -8.06 -11.12 3.50
C ALA A 73 -9.39 -11.87 3.38
N SER A 74 -10.35 -11.60 4.28
CA SER A 74 -11.70 -12.19 4.24
C SER A 74 -12.50 -11.81 2.98
N PHE A 75 -12.15 -10.69 2.34
CA PHE A 75 -12.73 -10.23 1.07
C PHE A 75 -11.90 -10.66 -0.15
N GLY A 76 -10.84 -11.46 0.05
CA GLY A 76 -9.89 -11.84 -0.99
C GLY A 76 -8.97 -10.70 -1.44
N MET A 77 -8.82 -9.65 -0.62
CA MET A 77 -7.97 -8.48 -0.86
C MET A 77 -6.93 -8.28 0.25
N GLY A 78 -6.35 -9.39 0.75
CA GLY A 78 -5.24 -9.39 1.70
C GLY A 78 -3.89 -9.05 1.02
N VAL A 79 -2.77 -9.49 1.59
CA VAL A 79 -1.43 -9.24 1.03
C VAL A 79 -1.28 -9.70 -0.42
N LEU A 80 -1.98 -10.78 -0.81
CA LEU A 80 -2.09 -11.22 -2.20
C LEU A 80 -3.55 -11.22 -2.61
N TYR A 81 -3.91 -10.42 -3.60
CA TYR A 81 -5.30 -10.32 -4.04
C TYR A 81 -5.74 -11.60 -4.76
N GLN A 82 -6.75 -12.26 -4.21
CA GLN A 82 -7.45 -13.40 -4.80
C GLN A 82 -8.73 -12.97 -5.50
N ARG A 83 -9.29 -11.81 -5.12
CA ARG A 83 -10.48 -11.21 -5.71
C ARG A 83 -10.22 -9.78 -6.18
N THR A 84 -10.98 -9.36 -7.17
CA THR A 84 -11.07 -7.95 -7.60
C THR A 84 -11.86 -7.13 -6.57
N ASP A 85 -11.77 -5.80 -6.65
CA ASP A 85 -12.61 -4.85 -5.91
C ASP A 85 -14.10 -5.19 -6.03
N SER A 86 -14.54 -5.61 -7.22
CA SER A 86 -15.92 -6.05 -7.48
C SER A 86 -16.27 -7.45 -6.94
N GLY A 87 -15.33 -8.16 -6.30
CA GLY A 87 -15.51 -9.49 -5.72
C GLY A 87 -15.32 -10.65 -6.70
N GLY A 88 -15.01 -10.38 -7.96
CA GLY A 88 -14.72 -11.40 -8.98
C GLY A 88 -13.41 -12.14 -8.69
N MET A 89 -13.28 -13.38 -9.15
CA MET A 89 -12.03 -14.13 -8.99
C MET A 89 -10.91 -13.51 -9.82
N LEU A 90 -9.78 -13.19 -9.18
CA LEU A 90 -8.60 -12.62 -9.81
C LEU A 90 -7.47 -13.66 -9.91
N ARG A 91 -7.21 -14.35 -8.79
CA ARG A 91 -6.01 -15.16 -8.61
C ARG A 91 -6.26 -16.36 -7.70
N GLU A 92 -5.75 -17.51 -8.09
CA GLU A 92 -5.60 -18.69 -7.23
C GLU A 92 -4.19 -18.70 -6.64
N ILE A 93 -4.10 -18.81 -5.32
CA ILE A 93 -2.84 -18.73 -4.59
C ILE A 93 -2.61 -20.06 -3.88
N SER A 94 -1.61 -20.82 -4.34
CA SER A 94 -1.12 -21.97 -3.57
C SER A 94 -0.20 -21.51 -2.44
N PRO A 95 0.00 -22.33 -1.39
CA PRO A 95 0.96 -22.02 -0.32
C PRO A 95 2.37 -21.74 -0.84
N GLU A 96 2.83 -22.48 -1.85
CA GLU A 96 4.16 -22.33 -2.44
C GLU A 96 4.28 -21.01 -3.20
N LEU A 97 3.26 -20.65 -3.99
CA LEU A 97 3.22 -19.37 -4.69
C LEU A 97 3.18 -18.21 -3.70
N ARG A 98 2.40 -18.33 -2.62
CA ARG A 98 2.34 -17.32 -1.56
C ARG A 98 3.72 -17.09 -0.96
N GLU A 99 4.37 -18.15 -0.49
CA GLU A 99 5.67 -18.04 0.17
C GLU A 99 6.75 -17.48 -0.78
N LYS A 100 6.71 -17.87 -2.06
CA LYS A 100 7.59 -17.30 -3.08
C LYS A 100 7.43 -15.78 -3.19
N ILE A 101 6.20 -15.28 -3.35
CA ILE A 101 5.96 -13.84 -3.47
C ILE A 101 6.36 -13.11 -2.19
N LEU A 102 6.03 -13.66 -1.02
CA LEU A 102 6.32 -13.01 0.26
C LEU A 102 7.84 -12.91 0.50
N SER A 103 8.58 -13.98 0.22
CA SER A 103 10.03 -14.02 0.40
C SER A 103 10.79 -13.18 -0.64
N GLU A 104 10.33 -13.10 -1.88
CA GLU A 104 11.01 -12.38 -2.96
C GLU A 104 10.64 -10.89 -3.03
N PHE A 105 9.44 -10.49 -2.58
CA PHE A 105 8.92 -9.13 -2.79
C PHE A 105 8.46 -8.44 -1.50
N TYR A 106 7.55 -9.04 -0.74
CA TYR A 106 6.95 -8.39 0.44
C TYR A 106 7.99 -8.16 1.56
N ARG A 107 8.60 -9.23 2.06
CA ARG A 107 9.54 -9.15 3.19
C ARG A 107 10.79 -8.32 2.84
N PRO A 108 11.39 -8.43 1.63
CA PRO A 108 12.47 -7.53 1.22
C PRO A 108 12.11 -6.04 1.20
N HIS A 109 10.87 -5.68 0.82
CA HIS A 109 10.39 -4.30 0.90
C HIS A 109 10.34 -3.81 2.36
N HIS A 110 9.77 -4.61 3.27
CA HIS A 110 9.71 -4.25 4.69
C HIS A 110 11.09 -4.22 5.36
N ILE A 111 12.04 -5.07 4.94
CA ILE A 111 13.44 -5.00 5.40
C ILE A 111 14.04 -3.65 5.01
N GLN A 112 13.86 -3.19 3.77
CA GLN A 112 14.35 -1.88 3.33
C GLN A 112 13.76 -0.73 4.16
N LEU A 113 12.44 -0.75 4.41
CA LEU A 113 11.76 0.24 5.25
C LEU A 113 12.32 0.24 6.68
N LEU A 114 12.52 -0.95 7.25
CA LEU A 114 13.06 -1.13 8.60
C LEU A 114 14.50 -0.65 8.71
N ASP A 115 15.35 -1.04 7.77
CA ASP A 115 16.77 -0.68 7.77
C ASP A 115 16.97 0.82 7.57
N PHE A 116 16.17 1.44 6.70
CA PHE A 116 16.14 2.89 6.56
C PHE A 116 15.77 3.55 7.91
N THR A 117 14.69 3.09 8.53
CA THR A 117 14.17 3.67 9.77
C THR A 117 15.18 3.51 10.92
N LYS A 118 15.79 2.33 11.06
CA LYS A 118 16.84 2.05 12.05
C LYS A 118 18.05 2.96 11.85
N THR A 119 18.50 3.12 10.60
CA THR A 119 19.64 3.98 10.26
C THR A 119 19.35 5.42 10.68
N LYS A 120 18.17 5.96 10.32
CA LYS A 120 17.81 7.34 10.68
C LYS A 120 17.56 7.56 12.15
N LEU A 121 17.00 6.57 12.86
CA LEU A 121 16.92 6.61 14.31
C LEU A 121 18.31 6.64 14.96
N ALA A 122 19.27 5.86 14.46
CA ALA A 122 20.64 5.85 15.00
C ALA A 122 21.39 7.17 14.73
N GLU A 123 21.20 7.76 13.55
CA GLU A 123 21.90 8.99 13.15
C GLU A 123 21.29 10.27 13.77
N GLU A 124 19.97 10.34 13.86
CA GLU A 124 19.25 11.60 14.18
C GLU A 124 18.37 11.51 15.43
N GLY A 125 18.26 10.33 16.05
CA GLY A 125 17.38 10.09 17.21
C GLY A 125 15.88 10.11 16.89
N LYS A 126 15.50 10.31 15.62
CA LYS A 126 14.11 10.35 15.16
C LYS A 126 14.00 10.01 13.68
N CYS A 127 12.89 9.39 13.29
CA CYS A 127 12.51 9.15 11.90
C CYS A 127 11.00 9.33 11.76
N LEU A 128 10.57 10.27 10.91
CA LEU A 128 9.17 10.42 10.54
C LEU A 128 8.93 9.68 9.23
N ILE A 129 7.94 8.79 9.20
CA ILE A 129 7.48 8.13 7.98
C ILE A 129 6.16 8.79 7.59
N VAL A 130 6.05 9.23 6.34
CA VAL A 130 4.80 9.67 5.75
C VAL A 130 4.42 8.65 4.70
N ASP A 131 3.32 7.96 4.95
CA ASP A 131 2.75 6.97 4.05
C ASP A 131 1.86 7.68 3.01
N CYS A 132 2.27 7.58 1.76
CA CYS A 132 1.89 8.50 0.69
C CYS A 132 0.93 7.82 -0.28
N HIS A 133 -0.33 8.25 -0.24
CA HIS A 133 -1.42 7.66 -1.00
C HIS A 133 -2.22 8.68 -1.80
N SER A 134 -3.01 8.16 -2.74
CA SER A 134 -4.15 8.86 -3.31
C SER A 134 -5.40 7.99 -3.18
N PHE A 135 -6.58 8.58 -3.34
CA PHE A 135 -7.82 7.81 -3.33
C PHE A 135 -8.76 8.31 -4.43
N PRO A 136 -9.53 7.41 -5.05
CA PRO A 136 -10.49 7.80 -6.07
C PRO A 136 -11.65 8.59 -5.46
N MET A 137 -12.25 9.45 -6.29
CA MET A 137 -13.48 10.18 -5.95
C MET A 137 -14.61 9.23 -5.55
N LYS A 138 -14.76 8.11 -6.28
CA LYS A 138 -15.74 7.06 -5.95
C LYS A 138 -15.06 6.01 -5.07
N PRO A 139 -15.57 5.73 -3.85
CA PRO A 139 -15.03 4.68 -2.99
C PRO A 139 -14.96 3.33 -3.71
N PHE A 140 -13.94 2.53 -3.38
CA PHE A 140 -13.86 1.13 -3.77
C PHE A 140 -15.08 0.34 -3.29
N ASN A 141 -15.48 -0.67 -4.06
CA ASN A 141 -16.55 -1.59 -3.68
C ASN A 141 -16.20 -2.36 -2.40
N CYS A 142 -14.93 -2.67 -2.17
CA CYS A 142 -14.47 -3.30 -0.94
C CYS A 142 -14.32 -2.33 0.25
N SER A 143 -14.41 -1.01 0.03
CA SER A 143 -14.24 -0.01 1.10
C SER A 143 -15.40 -0.05 2.10
N PHE A 144 -15.09 -0.01 3.40
CA PHE A 144 -16.08 0.17 4.48
C PHE A 144 -16.75 1.54 4.44
N TYR A 145 -16.08 2.55 3.91
CA TYR A 145 -16.67 3.87 3.75
C TYR A 145 -17.47 3.93 2.44
N LYS A 146 -18.78 4.15 2.56
CA LYS A 146 -19.71 4.30 1.43
C LYS A 146 -20.37 5.67 1.34
N GLY A 147 -19.92 6.64 2.13
CA GLY A 147 -20.49 7.99 2.13
C GLY A 147 -20.08 8.81 0.90
N ASP A 148 -20.71 9.97 0.77
CA ASP A 148 -20.46 10.92 -0.34
C ASP A 148 -19.42 11.98 0.02
N PHE A 149 -19.08 12.13 1.31
CA PHE A 149 -18.10 13.12 1.74
C PHE A 149 -16.67 12.65 1.46
N ARG A 150 -15.99 13.37 0.56
CA ARG A 150 -14.61 13.12 0.19
C ARG A 150 -13.84 14.45 0.28
N PRO A 151 -12.98 14.62 1.29
CA PRO A 151 -12.12 15.81 1.33
C PRO A 151 -11.07 15.73 0.23
N ASP A 152 -10.49 16.86 -0.15
CA ASP A 152 -9.36 16.89 -1.08
C ASP A 152 -8.13 16.18 -0.50
N PHE A 153 -7.95 16.28 0.82
CA PHE A 153 -6.88 15.63 1.57
C PHE A 153 -7.45 14.86 2.76
N ASN A 154 -6.95 13.64 2.95
CA ASN A 154 -7.23 12.84 4.13
C ASN A 154 -5.90 12.55 4.85
N ILE A 155 -5.86 12.77 6.15
CA ILE A 155 -4.68 12.48 6.97
C ILE A 155 -5.05 11.39 7.96
N GLY A 156 -4.55 10.18 7.69
CA GLY A 156 -4.64 9.06 8.62
C GLY A 156 -3.76 9.31 9.83
N THR A 157 -4.30 9.07 11.03
CA THR A 157 -3.53 9.11 12.28
C THR A 157 -3.91 7.91 13.12
N ASP A 158 -2.95 7.43 13.90
CA ASP A 158 -3.17 6.36 14.86
C ASP A 158 -2.55 6.77 16.21
N SER A 159 -3.23 6.46 17.32
CA SER A 159 -2.79 6.90 18.65
C SER A 159 -1.47 6.26 19.10
N PHE A 160 -1.10 5.11 18.53
CA PHE A 160 0.14 4.43 18.82
C PHE A 160 1.28 4.96 17.91
N HIS A 161 1.02 5.16 16.62
CA HIS A 161 2.04 5.59 15.64
C HIS A 161 2.20 7.11 15.49
N THR A 162 1.19 7.91 15.82
CA THR A 162 1.16 9.35 15.57
C THR A 162 1.14 10.16 16.88
N PRO A 163 2.26 10.78 17.28
CA PRO A 163 2.32 11.62 18.46
C PRO A 163 1.32 12.80 18.42
N GLN A 164 0.66 13.09 19.54
CA GLN A 164 -0.39 14.13 19.62
C GLN A 164 0.08 15.52 19.18
N ASN A 165 1.36 15.87 19.40
CA ASN A 165 1.92 17.13 18.93
C ASN A 165 1.94 17.21 17.40
N LEU A 166 2.22 16.10 16.70
CA LEU A 166 2.16 16.04 15.24
C LEU A 166 0.71 16.20 14.76
N VAL A 167 -0.24 15.51 15.41
CA VAL A 167 -1.68 15.66 15.13
C VAL A 167 -2.12 17.12 15.23
N ARG A 168 -1.71 17.82 16.30
CA ARG A 168 -2.03 19.25 16.44
C ARG A 168 -1.48 20.11 15.30
N ILE A 169 -0.25 19.86 14.87
CA ILE A 169 0.37 20.62 13.77
C ILE A 169 -0.41 20.44 12.46
N ILE A 170 -0.79 19.21 12.13
CA ILE A 170 -1.50 18.93 10.87
C ILE A 170 -2.95 19.42 10.89
N SER A 171 -3.62 19.42 12.06
CA SER A 171 -5.02 19.85 12.21
C SER A 171 -5.21 21.35 12.46
N SER A 172 -4.13 22.13 12.58
CA SER A 172 -4.21 23.58 12.84
C SER A 172 -4.24 24.44 11.57
N ASN A 173 -4.43 23.82 10.40
CA ASN A 173 -4.69 24.51 9.13
C ASN A 173 -6.19 24.55 8.84
#